data_AF-A0A847CQD5-F1
#
_entry.id   AF-A0A847CQD5-F1
#
_cell.length_a   1.000
_cell.length_b   1.000
_cell.length_c   1.000
_cell.angle_alpha   90.00
_cell.angle_beta   90.00
_cell.angle_gamma   90.00
#
_symmetry.space_group_name_H-M   'P 1'
#
loop_
_entity.id
_entity.type
_entity.pdbx_description
1 polymer ?
#
loop_
_entity_poly.entity_id
_entity_poly.type
_entity_poly.pdbx_seq_one_letter_code
_entity_poly.pdbx_strand_id
1 'polypeptide(L)'
;MSAPVAATRGLQVLLVAQAILIASPITTLDNLLTAPRAVGAQAARADVAATITSSVPLLTSLVPVVLLLVAMAVQQRSRGSLITAGVFSLIGLTAAGVPALRDATFAAKILHGIPLGLTALGALVLVARMWPQRTRDKQLRHLGRRATAVLATGFVILAGLGAVGSTIPSAPVSGLLAKNFDFTTSEPTAAFDSSLPAQNAFLAPNPDSNIHHDGAMTDAYFDRGVLDPRKAEVVRRHLGGVCASIMVDSAGRLVAVCVNPTKVVLHVLDPQTLEVLARKHVADRPFRTDFATNFAGGGYAVLDEQQRVVLPTSDGRITRWSTSNAAGKPEITQIDEFDVSSLLLHDEGINSALPDASGYWWIVGQLGSVGVLNTETGEVAGTRFPGADIENSFAVGKRGGAYIVTSKELVFAEVVDGKPSVTWSETYDQGTRRKPGQTSRASGTTPTLLLDERFVAITDNADPRVNVLVYDTDPVLAQGTREVCRVPVFVPNKSATDNSLIAMGGSLFVENNYGYNLLSATNGRSSEPGMTRIDVAEDGSDCETVWENTEIRVPSVVSKGSTTGVIVSYTREDSIWGIDAWYFTALDATTGEVMWRKRAGSGPMVNNHYAATYLGPNGEIYTGATGGLVALVPRT
;
A
#
# COMPACT_ATOMS: atom_id res chain seq x y z
N MET A 1 -45.49 29.74 -10.08
CA MET A 1 -44.75 28.89 -11.04
C MET A 1 -45.68 27.81 -11.56
N SER A 2 -45.78 27.59 -12.88
CA SER A 2 -46.57 26.45 -13.40
C SER A 2 -45.96 25.11 -12.95
N ALA A 3 -46.79 24.12 -12.60
CA ALA A 3 -46.36 22.78 -12.14
C ALA A 3 -45.24 22.12 -12.99
N PRO A 4 -45.21 22.27 -14.34
CA PRO A 4 -44.13 21.69 -15.15
C PRO A 4 -42.76 22.34 -14.87
N VAL A 5 -42.71 23.63 -14.58
CA VAL A 5 -41.47 24.38 -14.28
C VAL A 5 -40.93 23.97 -12.91
N ALA A 6 -41.81 23.75 -11.93
CA ALA A 6 -41.43 23.23 -10.61
C ALA A 6 -40.81 21.82 -10.70
N ALA A 7 -41.44 20.90 -11.46
CA ALA A 7 -40.91 19.55 -11.67
C ALA A 7 -39.54 19.56 -12.38
N THR A 8 -39.37 20.47 -13.35
CA THR A 8 -38.10 20.64 -14.07
C THR A 8 -37.00 21.11 -13.13
N ARG A 9 -37.23 22.16 -12.33
CA ARG A 9 -36.26 22.65 -11.34
C ARG A 9 -35.96 21.60 -10.27
N GLY A 10 -36.97 20.87 -9.81
CA GLY A 10 -36.79 19.76 -8.88
C GLY A 10 -35.84 18.70 -9.43
N LEU A 11 -36.05 18.26 -10.68
CA LEU A 11 -35.17 17.27 -11.32
C LEU A 11 -33.73 17.81 -11.49
N GLN A 12 -33.57 19.09 -11.82
CA GLN A 12 -32.25 19.73 -11.89
C GLN A 12 -31.52 19.68 -10.54
N VAL A 13 -32.19 20.07 -9.47
CA VAL A 13 -31.61 20.06 -8.11
C VAL A 13 -31.21 18.64 -7.71
N LEU A 14 -32.05 17.64 -7.98
CA LEU A 14 -31.75 16.25 -7.64
C LEU A 14 -30.57 15.69 -8.45
N LEU A 15 -30.45 16.03 -9.72
CA LEU A 15 -29.30 15.60 -10.55
C LEU A 15 -28.00 16.27 -10.09
N VAL A 16 -28.03 17.55 -9.74
CA VAL A 16 -26.87 18.26 -9.18
C VAL A 16 -26.48 17.68 -7.81
N ALA A 17 -27.46 17.38 -6.96
CA ALA A 17 -27.21 16.77 -5.66
C ALA A 17 -26.54 15.39 -5.81
N GLN A 18 -27.04 14.55 -6.74
CA GLN A 18 -26.39 13.28 -7.07
C GLN A 18 -24.94 13.47 -7.54
N ALA A 19 -24.67 14.46 -8.40
CA ALA A 19 -23.32 14.72 -8.89
C ALA A 19 -22.34 15.02 -7.75
N ILE A 20 -22.75 15.87 -6.80
CA ILE A 20 -21.95 16.23 -5.62
C ILE A 20 -21.79 15.05 -4.66
N LEU A 21 -22.81 14.20 -4.50
CA LEU A 21 -22.76 13.04 -3.60
C LEU A 21 -21.90 11.90 -4.14
N ILE A 22 -21.75 11.79 -5.47
CA ILE A 22 -20.92 10.75 -6.10
C ILE A 22 -19.44 11.08 -5.94
N ALA A 23 -19.01 12.29 -6.31
CA ALA A 23 -17.61 12.71 -6.18
C ALA A 23 -17.54 14.21 -5.86
N SER A 24 -16.49 14.61 -5.14
CA SER A 24 -16.30 16.04 -4.85
C SER A 24 -16.00 16.80 -6.14
N PRO A 25 -16.31 18.11 -6.20
CA PRO A 25 -15.85 18.94 -7.31
C PRO A 25 -14.32 18.90 -7.48
N ILE A 26 -13.57 18.85 -6.38
CA ILE A 26 -12.11 18.78 -6.39
C ILE A 26 -11.64 17.45 -6.98
N THR A 27 -12.12 16.32 -6.47
CA THR A 27 -11.70 15.01 -6.97
C THR A 27 -12.17 14.76 -8.40
N THR A 28 -13.36 15.26 -8.78
CA THR A 28 -13.84 15.23 -10.17
C THR A 28 -12.88 15.98 -11.09
N LEU A 29 -12.51 17.21 -10.73
CA LEU A 29 -11.57 18.02 -11.53
C LEU A 29 -10.18 17.38 -11.57
N ASP A 30 -9.68 16.91 -10.44
CA ASP A 30 -8.38 16.25 -10.35
C ASP A 30 -8.34 15.00 -11.23
N ASN A 31 -9.35 14.12 -11.17
CA ASN A 31 -9.42 12.92 -11.99
C ASN A 31 -9.55 13.24 -13.48
N LEU A 32 -10.32 14.26 -13.87
CA LEU A 32 -10.41 14.70 -15.27
C LEU A 32 -9.06 15.21 -15.81
N LEU A 33 -8.20 15.76 -14.95
CA LEU A 33 -6.88 16.28 -15.32
C LEU A 33 -5.76 15.22 -15.21
N THR A 34 -5.87 14.29 -14.27
CA THR A 34 -4.81 13.32 -13.94
C THR A 34 -5.00 11.97 -14.58
N ALA A 35 -6.22 11.43 -14.61
CA ALA A 35 -6.46 10.08 -15.13
C ALA A 35 -6.08 9.94 -16.61
N PRO A 36 -6.33 10.92 -17.51
CA PRO A 36 -5.82 10.83 -18.88
C PRO A 36 -4.29 10.78 -18.93
N ARG A 37 -3.59 11.53 -18.07
CA ARG A 37 -2.12 11.48 -17.97
C ARG A 37 -1.65 10.12 -17.48
N ALA A 38 -2.32 9.55 -16.48
CA ALA A 38 -2.05 8.20 -15.99
C ALA A 38 -2.21 7.15 -17.11
N VAL A 39 -3.31 7.22 -17.86
CA VAL A 39 -3.57 6.36 -19.02
C VAL A 39 -2.48 6.50 -20.07
N GLY A 40 -2.09 7.73 -20.43
CA GLY A 40 -0.99 7.97 -21.37
C GLY A 40 0.35 7.41 -20.90
N ALA A 41 0.67 7.61 -19.62
CA ALA A 41 1.91 7.13 -19.01
C ALA A 41 2.00 5.60 -18.96
N GLN A 42 0.89 4.91 -18.70
CA GLN A 42 0.84 3.45 -18.74
C GLN A 42 0.80 2.89 -20.16
N ALA A 43 0.09 3.54 -21.08
CA ALA A 43 0.04 3.14 -22.48
C ALA A 43 1.43 3.19 -23.14
N ALA A 44 2.24 4.21 -22.81
CA ALA A 44 3.63 4.32 -23.28
C ALA A 44 4.53 3.16 -22.82
N ARG A 45 4.11 2.40 -21.79
CA ARG A 45 4.81 1.22 -21.27
C ARG A 45 4.30 -0.10 -21.85
N ALA A 46 3.31 -0.05 -22.74
CA ALA A 46 2.65 -1.21 -23.35
C ALA A 46 2.04 -2.19 -22.32
N ASP A 47 1.50 -1.66 -21.21
CA ASP A 47 0.78 -2.44 -20.22
C ASP A 47 -0.73 -2.19 -20.34
N VAL A 48 -1.44 -3.11 -21.00
CA VAL A 48 -2.87 -2.97 -21.25
C VAL A 48 -3.68 -3.01 -19.96
N ALA A 49 -3.32 -3.90 -19.03
CA ALA A 49 -4.05 -4.05 -17.77
C ALA A 49 -3.91 -2.79 -16.90
N ALA A 50 -2.68 -2.28 -16.73
CA ALA A 50 -2.42 -1.04 -16.01
C ALA A 50 -3.06 0.19 -16.70
N THR A 51 -3.13 0.19 -18.03
CA THR A 51 -3.80 1.24 -18.81
C THR A 51 -5.31 1.24 -18.54
N ILE A 52 -5.94 0.06 -18.53
CA ILE A 52 -7.38 -0.09 -18.24
C ILE A 52 -7.67 0.34 -16.80
N THR A 53 -6.90 -0.14 -15.82
CA THR A 53 -7.12 0.22 -14.40
C THR A 53 -6.92 1.72 -14.16
N SER A 54 -5.96 2.35 -14.83
CA SER A 54 -5.74 3.81 -14.75
C SER A 54 -6.88 4.65 -15.34
N SER A 55 -7.77 4.06 -16.14
CA SER A 55 -8.95 4.74 -16.70
C SER A 55 -10.13 4.80 -15.72
N VAL A 56 -10.15 3.96 -14.67
CA VAL A 56 -11.27 3.85 -13.73
C VAL A 56 -11.61 5.19 -13.07
N PRO A 57 -10.64 5.99 -12.56
CA PRO A 57 -10.95 7.29 -11.96
C PRO A 57 -11.56 8.30 -12.97
N LEU A 58 -11.20 8.19 -14.25
CA LEU A 58 -11.82 9.02 -15.30
C LEU A 58 -13.28 8.64 -15.49
N LEU A 59 -13.56 7.33 -15.62
CA LEU A 59 -14.92 6.82 -15.85
C LEU A 59 -15.86 7.20 -14.70
N THR A 60 -15.40 7.09 -13.45
CA THR A 60 -16.19 7.49 -12.29
C THR A 60 -16.45 9.00 -12.27
N SER A 61 -15.46 9.82 -12.64
CA SER A 61 -15.56 11.28 -12.62
C SER A 61 -16.38 11.86 -13.79
N LEU A 62 -16.54 11.11 -14.88
CA LEU A 62 -17.46 11.46 -15.96
C LEU A 62 -18.93 11.37 -15.52
N VAL A 63 -19.26 10.58 -14.49
CA VAL A 63 -20.65 10.44 -14.02
C VAL A 63 -21.21 11.75 -13.46
N PRO A 64 -20.54 12.46 -12.51
CA PRO A 64 -20.93 13.81 -12.10
C PRO A 64 -21.02 14.81 -13.26
N VAL A 65 -20.06 14.77 -14.21
CA VAL A 65 -20.07 15.67 -15.37
C VAL A 65 -21.32 15.46 -16.22
N VAL A 66 -21.68 14.21 -16.51
CA VAL A 66 -22.89 13.89 -17.27
C VAL A 66 -24.14 14.31 -16.51
N LEU A 67 -24.21 14.08 -15.20
CA LEU A 67 -25.33 14.53 -14.36
C LEU A 67 -25.53 16.05 -14.44
N LEU A 68 -24.46 16.84 -14.40
CA LEU A 68 -24.51 18.30 -14.54
C LEU A 68 -24.94 18.74 -15.96
N LEU A 69 -24.40 18.10 -17.00
CA LEU A 69 -24.81 18.37 -18.39
C LEU A 69 -26.29 18.05 -18.61
N VAL A 70 -26.77 16.95 -18.03
CA VAL A 70 -28.17 16.52 -18.12
C VAL A 70 -29.07 17.45 -17.30
N ALA A 71 -28.64 17.93 -16.14
CA ALA A 71 -29.40 18.92 -15.37
C ALA A 71 -29.66 20.18 -16.21
N MET A 72 -28.68 20.68 -16.97
CA MET A 72 -28.90 21.79 -17.90
C MET A 72 -29.87 21.40 -19.05
N ALA A 73 -29.69 20.22 -19.63
CA ALA A 73 -30.47 19.75 -20.78
C ALA A 73 -31.95 19.46 -20.45
N VAL A 74 -32.28 19.05 -19.22
CA VAL A 74 -33.63 18.69 -18.78
C VAL A 74 -34.62 19.87 -18.89
N GLN A 75 -34.14 21.11 -18.95
CA GLN A 75 -34.98 22.29 -19.22
C GLN A 75 -35.79 22.14 -20.52
N GLN A 76 -35.25 21.44 -21.52
CA GLN A 76 -35.91 21.22 -22.81
C GLN A 76 -36.91 20.06 -22.78
N ARG A 77 -36.89 19.22 -21.73
CA ARG A 77 -37.73 18.01 -21.58
C ARG A 77 -37.70 17.06 -22.78
N SER A 78 -36.57 17.01 -23.47
CA SER A 78 -36.40 16.10 -24.61
C SER A 78 -36.44 14.63 -24.14
N ARG A 79 -36.84 13.73 -25.04
CA ARG A 79 -36.79 12.28 -24.75
C ARG A 79 -35.38 11.83 -24.34
N GLY A 80 -34.34 12.35 -24.99
CA GLY A 80 -32.94 12.03 -24.68
C GLY A 80 -32.55 12.45 -23.27
N SER A 81 -32.76 13.71 -22.90
CA SER A 81 -32.40 14.23 -21.57
C SER A 81 -33.12 13.50 -20.43
N LEU A 82 -34.39 13.12 -20.63
CA LEU A 82 -35.14 12.35 -19.62
C LEU A 82 -34.66 10.90 -19.50
N ILE A 83 -34.33 10.23 -20.62
CA ILE A 83 -33.73 8.89 -20.58
C ILE A 83 -32.38 8.94 -19.86
N THR A 84 -31.49 9.88 -20.23
CA THR A 84 -30.17 10.00 -19.61
C THR A 84 -30.29 10.32 -18.11
N ALA A 85 -31.20 11.22 -17.72
CA ALA A 85 -31.47 11.50 -16.31
C ALA A 85 -31.92 10.23 -15.56
N GLY A 86 -32.80 9.43 -16.16
CA GLY A 86 -33.25 8.16 -15.59
C GLY A 86 -32.13 7.14 -15.44
N VAL A 87 -31.32 6.94 -16.50
CA VAL A 87 -30.18 5.99 -16.49
C VAL A 87 -29.16 6.38 -15.42
N PHE A 88 -28.74 7.65 -15.39
CA PHE A 88 -27.74 8.10 -14.41
C PHE A 88 -28.29 8.12 -12.98
N SER A 89 -29.60 8.35 -12.79
CA SER A 89 -30.22 8.20 -11.48
C SER A 89 -30.30 6.73 -11.05
N LEU A 90 -30.50 5.80 -11.98
CA LEU A 90 -30.40 4.37 -11.67
C LEU A 90 -28.98 3.98 -11.26
N ILE A 91 -27.95 4.49 -11.95
CA ILE A 91 -26.54 4.30 -11.56
C ILE A 91 -26.29 4.85 -10.14
N GLY A 92 -26.78 6.05 -9.83
CA GLY A 92 -26.68 6.63 -8.48
C GLY A 92 -27.36 5.77 -7.42
N LEU A 93 -28.55 5.22 -7.72
CA LEU A 93 -29.26 4.31 -6.83
C LEU A 93 -28.50 2.99 -6.60
N THR A 94 -27.90 2.42 -7.66
CA THR A 94 -27.04 1.23 -7.56
C THR A 94 -25.81 1.53 -6.72
N ALA A 95 -25.14 2.66 -6.94
CA ALA A 95 -23.97 3.07 -6.16
C ALA A 95 -24.30 3.26 -4.66
N ALA A 96 -25.51 3.73 -4.34
CA ALA A 96 -25.97 3.84 -2.95
C ALA A 96 -26.21 2.46 -2.29
N GLY A 97 -26.65 1.45 -3.04
CA GLY A 97 -27.00 0.13 -2.53
C GLY A 97 -25.87 -0.90 -2.49
N VAL A 98 -24.84 -0.75 -3.32
CA VAL A 98 -23.71 -1.68 -3.41
C VAL A 98 -22.57 -1.20 -2.50
N PRO A 99 -22.16 -1.96 -1.46
CA PRO A 99 -21.16 -1.51 -0.47
C PRO A 99 -19.85 -0.98 -1.09
N ALA A 100 -19.26 -1.72 -2.03
CA ALA A 100 -18.02 -1.33 -2.69
C ALA A 100 -18.13 0.00 -3.46
N LEU A 101 -19.28 0.26 -4.11
CA LEU A 101 -19.51 1.51 -4.82
C LEU A 101 -19.84 2.65 -3.86
N ARG A 102 -20.63 2.37 -2.82
CA ARG A 102 -20.99 3.32 -1.76
C ARG A 102 -19.75 3.85 -1.06
N ASP A 103 -18.80 2.98 -0.76
CA ASP A 103 -17.57 3.33 -0.06
C ASP A 103 -16.59 4.13 -0.94
N ALA A 104 -16.76 4.08 -2.27
CA ALA A 104 -16.05 4.92 -3.22
C ALA A 104 -16.72 6.30 -3.46
N THR A 105 -17.92 6.56 -2.90
CA THR A 105 -18.59 7.87 -3.06
C THR A 105 -18.07 8.94 -2.10
N PHE A 106 -18.25 10.20 -2.49
CA PHE A 106 -17.88 11.39 -1.71
C PHE A 106 -18.94 11.83 -0.68
N ALA A 107 -19.97 11.02 -0.43
CA ALA A 107 -20.90 11.28 0.66
C ALA A 107 -20.14 11.20 2.00
N ALA A 108 -20.34 12.17 2.90
CA ALA A 108 -19.75 12.14 4.24
C ALA A 108 -20.01 10.79 4.91
N LYS A 109 -19.00 10.23 5.59
CA LYS A 109 -19.07 8.92 6.30
C LYS A 109 -20.38 8.79 7.12
N ILE A 110 -20.87 9.90 7.67
CA ILE A 110 -22.07 9.99 8.53
C ILE A 110 -23.39 9.66 7.80
N LEU A 111 -23.47 9.75 6.46
CA LEU A 111 -24.74 9.61 5.72
C LEU A 111 -24.86 8.33 4.86
N HIS A 112 -23.83 7.49 4.77
CA HIS A 112 -23.83 6.16 4.14
C HIS A 112 -24.73 6.00 2.89
N GLY A 113 -24.48 6.72 1.79
CA GLY A 113 -25.21 6.52 0.52
C GLY A 113 -26.72 6.81 0.54
N ILE A 114 -27.34 7.02 1.71
CA ILE A 114 -28.79 7.28 1.86
C ILE A 114 -29.20 8.56 1.13
N PRO A 115 -28.50 9.70 1.26
CA PRO A 115 -28.83 10.89 0.47
C PRO A 115 -28.73 10.64 -1.03
N LEU A 116 -27.76 9.83 -1.47
CA LEU A 116 -27.61 9.49 -2.88
C LEU A 116 -28.80 8.64 -3.35
N GLY A 117 -29.20 7.64 -2.56
CA GLY A 117 -30.38 6.82 -2.84
C GLY A 117 -31.68 7.64 -2.89
N LEU A 118 -31.90 8.55 -1.93
CA LEU A 118 -33.08 9.41 -1.89
C LEU A 118 -33.13 10.39 -3.08
N THR A 119 -32.00 11.01 -3.43
CA THR A 119 -31.93 11.94 -4.55
C THR A 119 -32.10 11.24 -5.89
N ALA A 120 -31.52 10.04 -6.04
CA ALA A 120 -31.70 9.17 -7.19
C ALA A 120 -33.15 8.71 -7.37
N LEU A 121 -33.78 8.23 -6.30
CA LEU A 121 -35.19 7.80 -6.31
C LEU A 121 -36.12 8.97 -6.66
N GLY A 122 -35.91 10.13 -6.04
CA GLY A 122 -36.68 11.34 -6.34
C GLY A 122 -36.54 11.76 -7.80
N ALA A 123 -35.33 11.67 -8.38
CA ALA A 123 -35.09 11.99 -9.78
C ALA A 123 -35.81 11.00 -10.70
N LEU A 124 -35.82 9.70 -10.41
CA LEU A 124 -36.57 8.69 -11.16
C LEU A 124 -38.09 8.96 -11.13
N VAL A 125 -38.63 9.33 -9.97
CA VAL A 125 -40.05 9.70 -9.84
C VAL A 125 -40.37 10.93 -10.69
N LEU A 126 -39.52 11.97 -10.68
CA LEU A 126 -39.71 13.16 -11.50
C LEU A 126 -39.57 12.87 -13.00
N VAL A 127 -38.62 12.02 -13.40
CA VAL A 127 -38.48 11.56 -14.80
C VAL A 127 -39.76 10.84 -15.25
N ALA A 128 -40.30 9.93 -14.44
CA ALA A 128 -41.54 9.23 -14.74
C ALA A 128 -42.74 10.19 -14.86
N ARG A 129 -42.86 11.17 -13.94
CA ARG A 129 -43.91 12.20 -13.99
C ARG A 129 -43.79 13.13 -15.19
N MET A 130 -42.57 13.44 -15.62
CA MET A 130 -42.31 14.33 -16.76
C MET A 130 -42.40 13.60 -18.11
N TRP A 131 -42.34 12.26 -18.12
CA TRP A 131 -42.34 11.45 -19.34
C TRP A 131 -43.51 11.73 -20.30
N PRO A 132 -44.76 11.92 -19.84
CA PRO A 132 -45.88 12.27 -20.72
C PRO A 132 -45.77 13.68 -21.30
N GLN A 133 -45.04 14.58 -20.63
CA GLN A 133 -44.87 15.99 -20.99
C GLN A 133 -43.60 16.24 -21.84
N ARG A 134 -42.99 15.17 -22.36
CA ARG A 134 -41.74 15.26 -23.13
C ARG A 134 -41.95 15.96 -24.46
N THR A 135 -40.98 16.79 -24.84
CA THR A 135 -40.95 17.40 -26.17
C THR A 135 -40.43 16.40 -27.20
N ARG A 136 -40.93 16.47 -28.43
CA ARG A 136 -40.43 15.67 -29.58
C ARG A 136 -39.14 16.24 -30.18
N ASP A 137 -38.60 17.29 -29.57
CA ASP A 137 -37.60 18.14 -30.21
C ASP A 137 -36.21 17.50 -30.28
N LYS A 138 -35.51 17.73 -31.40
CA LYS A 138 -34.26 17.06 -31.81
C LYS A 138 -33.00 17.93 -31.61
N GLN A 139 -33.11 19.10 -30.96
CA GLN A 139 -32.10 20.17 -31.07
C GLN A 139 -30.83 20.07 -30.19
N LEU A 140 -30.71 19.12 -29.26
CA LEU A 140 -29.52 19.03 -28.36
C LEU A 140 -28.25 18.38 -28.97
N ARG A 141 -28.25 18.06 -30.27
CA ARG A 141 -27.07 17.45 -30.91
C ARG A 141 -25.82 18.33 -30.81
N HIS A 142 -25.94 19.65 -30.87
CA HIS A 142 -24.78 20.55 -30.96
C HIS A 142 -24.03 20.72 -29.63
N LEU A 143 -24.74 20.92 -28.52
CA LEU A 143 -24.09 21.10 -27.21
C LEU A 143 -23.42 19.82 -26.73
N GLY A 144 -24.11 18.68 -26.86
CA GLY A 144 -23.54 17.37 -26.53
C GLY A 144 -22.31 17.05 -27.38
N ARG A 145 -22.37 17.26 -28.71
CA ARG A 145 -21.22 17.06 -29.60
C ARG A 145 -20.04 17.97 -29.25
N ARG A 146 -20.28 19.25 -28.92
CA ARG A 146 -19.21 20.18 -28.50
C ARG A 146 -18.58 19.74 -27.18
N ALA A 147 -19.38 19.39 -26.17
CA ALA A 147 -18.88 18.89 -24.89
C ALA A 147 -18.06 17.60 -25.07
N THR A 148 -18.58 16.64 -25.83
CA THR A 148 -17.84 15.40 -26.16
C THR A 148 -16.54 15.70 -26.91
N ALA A 149 -16.56 16.59 -27.90
CA ALA A 149 -15.36 16.96 -28.65
C ALA A 149 -14.30 17.62 -27.75
N VAL A 150 -14.71 18.51 -26.85
CA VAL A 150 -13.81 19.16 -25.88
C VAL A 150 -13.22 18.13 -24.91
N LEU A 151 -14.05 17.24 -24.34
CA LEU A 151 -13.58 16.20 -23.42
C LEU A 151 -12.63 15.21 -24.12
N ALA A 152 -12.95 14.79 -25.35
CA ALA A 152 -12.10 13.88 -26.13
C ALA A 152 -10.76 14.56 -26.51
N THR A 153 -10.80 15.82 -26.94
CA THR A 153 -9.57 16.57 -27.28
C THR A 153 -8.71 16.78 -26.05
N GLY A 154 -9.32 17.18 -24.93
CA GLY A 154 -8.63 17.33 -23.64
C GLY A 154 -8.01 16.02 -23.16
N PHE A 155 -8.73 14.91 -23.28
CA PHE A 155 -8.21 13.58 -22.99
C PHE A 155 -6.97 13.25 -23.82
N VAL A 156 -7.03 13.44 -25.15
CA VAL A 156 -5.91 13.14 -26.05
C VAL A 156 -4.67 13.99 -25.70
N ILE A 157 -4.86 15.29 -25.45
CA ILE A 157 -3.76 16.19 -25.06
C ILE A 157 -3.13 15.74 -23.74
N LEU A 158 -3.96 15.50 -22.71
CA LEU A 158 -3.47 15.10 -21.39
C LEU A 158 -2.83 13.71 -21.41
N ALA A 159 -3.36 12.77 -22.19
CA ALA A 159 -2.75 11.46 -22.41
C ALA A 159 -1.40 11.60 -23.13
N GLY A 160 -1.29 12.45 -24.15
CA GLY A 160 -0.02 12.76 -24.80
C GLY A 160 1.02 13.30 -23.82
N LEU A 161 0.63 14.24 -22.94
CA LEU A 161 1.51 14.76 -21.88
C LEU A 161 1.93 13.69 -20.89
N GLY A 162 1.02 12.78 -20.51
CA GLY A 162 1.34 11.65 -19.64
C GLY A 162 2.32 10.67 -20.28
N ALA A 163 2.15 10.38 -21.57
CA ALA A 163 2.99 9.44 -22.31
C ALA A 163 4.46 9.90 -22.42
N VAL A 164 4.71 11.21 -22.46
CA VAL A 164 6.07 11.78 -22.49
C VAL A 164 6.60 12.17 -21.12
N GLY A 165 5.76 12.14 -20.07
CA GLY A 165 6.12 12.53 -18.71
C GLY A 165 6.83 11.43 -17.95
N SER A 166 7.84 11.80 -17.16
CA SER A 166 8.59 10.89 -16.29
C SER A 166 8.17 10.95 -14.81
N THR A 167 7.44 11.99 -14.40
CA THR A 167 6.94 12.14 -13.02
C THR A 167 5.58 11.47 -12.84
N ILE A 168 5.29 11.04 -11.61
CA ILE A 168 3.95 10.58 -11.23
C ILE A 168 2.94 11.72 -11.47
N PRO A 169 1.84 11.48 -12.22
CA PRO A 169 0.76 12.44 -12.39
C PRO A 169 0.17 12.89 -11.05
N SER A 170 0.21 14.19 -10.78
CA SER A 170 -0.31 14.79 -9.55
C SER A 170 -1.67 15.43 -9.75
N ALA A 171 -2.55 15.32 -8.74
CA ALA A 171 -3.84 15.98 -8.65
C ALA A 171 -3.69 17.49 -8.34
N PRO A 172 -3.79 18.39 -9.35
CA PRO A 172 -3.36 19.77 -9.20
C PRO A 172 -4.26 20.60 -8.28
N VAL A 173 -5.56 20.33 -8.22
CA VAL A 173 -6.50 21.07 -7.36
C VAL A 173 -6.27 20.69 -5.90
N SER A 174 -6.20 19.38 -5.59
CA SER A 174 -5.79 18.90 -4.27
C SER A 174 -4.41 19.45 -3.87
N GLY A 175 -3.46 19.49 -4.81
CA GLY A 175 -2.12 20.04 -4.60
C GLY A 175 -2.09 21.55 -4.38
N LEU A 176 -3.10 22.31 -4.83
CA LEU A 176 -3.20 23.74 -4.53
C LEU A 176 -3.77 23.99 -3.14
N LEU A 177 -4.73 23.15 -2.71
CA LEU A 177 -5.49 23.34 -1.47
C LEU A 177 -4.85 22.69 -0.25
N ALA A 178 -4.09 21.62 -0.42
CA ALA A 178 -3.41 20.95 0.67
C ALA A 178 -2.23 21.78 1.21
N LYS A 179 -1.99 21.71 2.52
CA LYS A 179 -0.79 22.28 3.16
C LYS A 179 0.44 21.62 2.54
N ASN A 180 1.46 22.40 2.21
CA ASN A 180 2.67 21.82 1.62
C ASN A 180 3.63 21.25 2.68
N PHE A 181 3.68 21.91 3.83
CA PHE A 181 4.65 21.62 4.87
C PHE A 181 4.10 22.04 6.24
N ASP A 182 4.24 21.16 7.22
CA ASP A 182 3.90 21.34 8.63
C ASP A 182 5.15 21.01 9.44
N PHE A 183 5.55 21.87 10.37
CA PHE A 183 6.85 21.74 11.05
C PHE A 183 6.76 22.20 12.49
N THR A 184 7.24 21.34 13.38
CA THR A 184 7.40 21.59 14.81
C THR A 184 8.90 21.60 15.15
N THR A 185 9.59 20.50 14.86
CA THR A 185 11.02 20.30 15.15
C THR A 185 11.64 19.34 14.14
N SER A 186 12.97 19.34 14.00
CA SER A 186 13.74 18.28 13.31
C SER A 186 14.59 17.46 14.28
N GLU A 187 14.62 17.85 15.55
CA GLU A 187 15.43 17.23 16.59
C GLU A 187 14.54 16.28 17.41
N PRO A 188 14.84 14.98 17.45
CA PRO A 188 14.12 14.03 18.31
C PRO A 188 14.48 14.25 19.78
N THR A 189 13.57 13.86 20.67
CA THR A 189 13.70 14.01 22.13
C THR A 189 14.84 13.18 22.68
N ALA A 190 14.98 11.94 22.23
CA ALA A 190 16.05 11.04 22.64
C ALA A 190 16.35 10.01 21.56
N ALA A 191 17.62 9.62 21.47
CA ALA A 191 18.04 8.42 20.74
C ALA A 191 17.72 7.16 21.56
N PHE A 192 17.66 6.02 20.88
CA PHE A 192 17.40 4.72 21.47
C PHE A 192 18.69 3.93 21.53
N ASP A 193 19.00 3.40 22.72
CA ASP A 193 20.05 2.38 22.85
C ASP A 193 19.51 1.05 22.34
N SER A 194 20.17 0.49 21.33
CA SER A 194 19.78 -0.78 20.73
C SER A 194 21.01 -1.52 20.26
N SER A 195 21.07 -2.81 20.57
CA SER A 195 22.00 -3.70 19.89
C SER A 195 21.66 -3.76 18.40
N LEU A 196 22.72 -3.89 17.59
CA LEU A 196 22.55 -4.15 16.16
C LEU A 196 21.95 -5.55 15.98
N PRO A 197 20.98 -5.73 15.06
CA PRO A 197 20.52 -7.05 14.67
C PRO A 197 21.70 -7.83 14.09
N ALA A 198 21.71 -9.15 14.31
CA ALA A 198 22.77 -10.00 13.79
C ALA A 198 22.85 -9.89 12.27
N GLN A 199 24.07 -9.77 11.75
CA GLN A 199 24.29 -9.84 10.31
C GLN A 199 24.08 -11.28 9.84
N ASN A 200 23.15 -11.48 8.92
CA ASN A 200 23.04 -12.73 8.19
C ASN A 200 24.13 -12.78 7.11
N ALA A 201 24.95 -13.83 7.10
CA ALA A 201 26.09 -13.95 6.19
C ALA A 201 25.72 -14.12 4.71
N PHE A 202 24.45 -14.42 4.41
CA PHE A 202 23.91 -14.66 3.07
C PHE A 202 22.94 -13.57 2.61
N LEU A 203 22.78 -12.51 3.41
CA LEU A 203 22.09 -11.29 3.01
C LEU A 203 23.12 -10.17 2.78
N ALA A 204 22.72 -9.16 2.01
CA ALA A 204 23.43 -7.90 1.97
C ALA A 204 23.60 -7.31 3.38
N PRO A 205 24.61 -6.47 3.62
CA PRO A 205 24.80 -5.82 4.90
C PRO A 205 23.53 -5.13 5.40
N ASN A 206 23.20 -5.34 6.67
CA ASN A 206 22.12 -4.62 7.34
C ASN A 206 22.41 -3.10 7.24
N PRO A 207 21.40 -2.24 7.02
CA PRO A 207 19.96 -2.51 6.93
C PRO A 207 19.42 -2.57 5.47
N ASP A 208 20.25 -2.83 4.46
CA ASP A 208 19.88 -2.66 3.04
C ASP A 208 19.38 -3.93 2.36
N SER A 209 19.17 -5.01 3.11
CA SER A 209 18.94 -6.33 2.52
C SER A 209 17.53 -6.55 1.97
N ASN A 210 16.50 -6.02 2.61
CA ASN A 210 15.12 -6.31 2.26
C ASN A 210 14.15 -5.23 2.76
N ILE A 211 12.84 -5.43 2.51
CA ILE A 211 11.79 -4.48 2.92
C ILE A 211 11.76 -4.20 4.43
N HIS A 212 12.20 -5.14 5.27
CA HIS A 212 12.28 -5.04 6.73
C HIS A 212 13.74 -4.96 7.24
N HIS A 213 14.67 -4.55 6.38
CA HIS A 213 16.08 -4.25 6.63
C HIS A 213 17.04 -5.42 6.82
N ASP A 214 16.65 -6.41 7.60
CA ASP A 214 17.54 -7.48 8.06
C ASP A 214 16.79 -8.81 8.22
N GLY A 215 17.49 -9.85 8.65
CA GLY A 215 16.89 -11.17 8.89
C GLY A 215 15.94 -11.20 10.10
N ALA A 216 16.13 -10.31 11.07
CA ALA A 216 15.30 -10.16 12.26
C ALA A 216 14.00 -9.35 11.99
N MET A 217 13.90 -8.74 10.81
CA MET A 217 12.74 -7.96 10.36
C MET A 217 12.45 -6.78 11.29
N THR A 218 13.50 -6.04 11.69
CA THR A 218 13.40 -5.00 12.71
C THR A 218 12.63 -3.75 12.27
N ASP A 219 12.58 -3.48 10.96
CA ASP A 219 12.10 -2.21 10.40
C ASP A 219 12.76 -0.95 11.00
N ALA A 220 13.97 -1.11 11.55
CA ALA A 220 14.76 -0.03 12.12
C ALA A 220 16.10 0.18 11.40
N TYR A 221 16.50 1.45 11.32
CA TYR A 221 17.85 1.87 10.95
C TYR A 221 18.65 2.18 12.20
N PHE A 222 19.86 1.66 12.26
CA PHE A 222 20.78 1.84 13.39
C PHE A 222 21.94 2.79 13.08
N ASP A 223 22.11 3.12 11.79
CA ASP A 223 23.22 3.87 11.22
C ASP A 223 22.78 5.19 10.55
N ARG A 224 21.47 5.42 10.40
CA ARG A 224 20.90 6.52 9.63
C ARG A 224 19.95 7.35 10.47
N GLY A 225 20.09 8.67 10.39
CA GLY A 225 19.09 9.63 10.85
C GLY A 225 18.17 10.07 9.73
N VAL A 226 17.32 11.06 10.01
CA VAL A 226 16.39 11.63 9.04
C VAL A 226 16.82 13.05 8.69
N LEU A 227 16.76 13.41 7.40
CA LEU A 227 17.17 14.75 6.96
C LEU A 227 16.30 15.87 7.54
N ASP A 228 16.82 17.10 7.56
CA ASP A 228 16.03 18.30 7.86
C ASP A 228 15.08 18.61 6.67
N PRO A 229 13.75 18.47 6.85
CA PRO A 229 12.81 18.64 5.75
C PRO A 229 12.78 20.06 5.18
N ARG A 230 13.29 21.07 5.90
CA ARG A 230 13.37 22.47 5.42
C ARG A 230 14.41 22.64 4.32
N LYS A 231 15.45 21.78 4.33
CA LYS A 231 16.56 21.77 3.38
C LYS A 231 16.40 20.73 2.28
N ALA A 232 15.22 20.11 2.19
CA ALA A 232 14.93 19.06 1.23
C ALA A 232 13.92 19.49 0.15
N GLU A 233 13.77 18.66 -0.86
CA GLU A 233 12.74 18.76 -1.89
C GLU A 233 12.17 17.39 -2.25
N VAL A 234 11.01 17.41 -2.90
CA VAL A 234 10.28 16.19 -3.24
C VAL A 234 10.46 15.88 -4.71
N VAL A 235 11.06 14.72 -5.00
CA VAL A 235 11.25 14.19 -6.35
C VAL A 235 10.32 12.99 -6.55
N ARG A 236 9.82 12.82 -7.76
CA ARG A 236 8.84 11.78 -8.12
C ARG A 236 9.20 11.14 -9.43
N ARG A 237 9.15 9.81 -9.50
CA ARG A 237 9.38 9.06 -10.72
C ARG A 237 8.25 8.09 -10.98
N HIS A 238 7.64 8.21 -12.14
CA HIS A 238 6.65 7.25 -12.61
C HIS A 238 7.37 5.99 -13.10
N LEU A 239 7.14 4.85 -12.43
CA LEU A 239 7.82 3.57 -12.70
C LEU A 239 6.85 2.47 -13.18
N GLY A 240 5.53 2.71 -13.19
CA GLY A 240 4.55 1.81 -13.84
C GLY A 240 4.06 0.66 -12.96
N GLY A 241 4.15 0.80 -11.64
CA GLY A 241 3.70 -0.17 -10.64
C GLY A 241 4.02 0.32 -9.23
N VAL A 242 3.54 -0.42 -8.23
CA VAL A 242 3.90 -0.21 -6.82
C VAL A 242 5.31 -0.74 -6.61
N CYS A 243 6.25 0.13 -6.25
CA CYS A 243 7.60 -0.28 -5.89
C CYS A 243 7.62 -0.73 -4.43
N ALA A 244 7.26 -2.01 -4.21
CA ALA A 244 7.03 -2.56 -2.87
C ALA A 244 8.32 -2.68 -2.07
N SER A 245 9.35 -3.29 -2.66
CA SER A 245 10.70 -3.42 -2.07
C SER A 245 11.69 -2.46 -2.75
N ILE A 246 12.46 -1.75 -1.94
CA ILE A 246 13.59 -0.92 -2.36
C ILE A 246 14.79 -1.33 -1.52
N MET A 247 15.92 -1.55 -2.18
CA MET A 247 17.20 -1.85 -1.53
C MET A 247 18.25 -0.85 -2.01
N VAL A 248 19.38 -0.78 -1.33
CA VAL A 248 20.54 0.03 -1.75
C VAL A 248 21.68 -0.91 -2.09
N ASP A 249 22.20 -0.81 -3.30
CA ASP A 249 23.36 -1.61 -3.68
C ASP A 249 24.67 -0.97 -3.20
N SER A 250 25.76 -1.76 -3.24
CA SER A 250 27.11 -1.32 -2.87
C SER A 250 27.65 -0.11 -3.64
N ALA A 251 27.03 0.29 -4.75
CA ALA A 251 27.37 1.52 -5.49
C ALA A 251 26.54 2.74 -5.03
N GLY A 252 25.70 2.58 -4.00
CA GLY A 252 24.84 3.62 -3.47
C GLY A 252 23.61 3.92 -4.33
N ARG A 253 23.25 3.01 -5.25
CA ARG A 253 22.08 3.18 -6.13
C ARG A 253 20.87 2.49 -5.52
N LEU A 254 19.69 3.01 -5.83
CA LEU A 254 18.45 2.35 -5.41
C LEU A 254 18.13 1.20 -6.37
N VAL A 255 17.82 0.05 -5.81
CA VAL A 255 17.29 -1.11 -6.53
C VAL A 255 15.82 -1.28 -6.14
N ALA A 256 14.91 -0.91 -7.04
CA ALA A 256 13.47 -0.93 -6.78
C ALA A 256 12.78 -2.07 -7.54
N VAL A 257 11.97 -2.85 -6.83
CA VAL A 257 11.12 -3.91 -7.40
C VAL A 257 9.71 -3.38 -7.54
N CYS A 258 9.32 -3.04 -8.77
CA CYS A 258 8.02 -2.44 -9.06
C CYS A 258 7.08 -3.48 -9.65
N VAL A 259 5.99 -3.72 -8.93
CA VAL A 259 4.99 -4.73 -9.21
C VAL A 259 3.73 -4.06 -9.75
N ASN A 260 3.19 -4.60 -10.83
CA ASN A 260 1.90 -4.18 -11.37
C ASN A 260 0.97 -5.41 -11.53
N PRO A 261 -0.26 -5.24 -12.04
CA PRO A 261 -1.21 -6.35 -12.13
C PRO A 261 -0.77 -7.54 -12.99
N THR A 262 0.24 -7.38 -13.85
CA THR A 262 0.65 -8.42 -14.81
C THR A 262 2.16 -8.65 -14.92
N LYS A 263 3.01 -7.82 -14.31
CA LYS A 263 4.47 -7.87 -14.47
C LYS A 263 5.19 -7.37 -13.23
N VAL A 264 6.44 -7.80 -13.12
CA VAL A 264 7.45 -7.29 -12.19
C VAL A 264 8.59 -6.68 -12.98
N VAL A 265 9.00 -5.46 -12.61
CA VAL A 265 10.09 -4.74 -13.26
C VAL A 265 11.10 -4.30 -12.20
N LEU A 266 12.37 -4.65 -12.41
CA LEU A 266 13.49 -4.12 -11.64
C LEU A 266 13.95 -2.79 -12.23
N HIS A 267 14.24 -1.85 -11.36
CA HIS A 267 14.82 -0.56 -11.67
C HIS A 267 16.07 -0.32 -10.83
N VAL A 268 17.16 0.08 -11.49
CA VAL A 268 18.31 0.70 -10.82
C VAL A 268 18.17 2.21 -11.01
N LEU A 269 18.15 2.96 -9.92
CA LEU A 269 17.87 4.40 -9.92
C LEU A 269 18.99 5.20 -9.26
N ASP A 270 19.19 6.42 -9.75
CA ASP A 270 19.96 7.43 -9.04
C ASP A 270 19.20 7.88 -7.78
N PRO A 271 19.81 7.87 -6.58
CA PRO A 271 19.10 8.14 -5.32
C PRO A 271 18.63 9.60 -5.20
N GLN A 272 19.31 10.56 -5.81
CA GLN A 272 18.95 11.98 -5.68
C GLN A 272 17.87 12.40 -6.67
N THR A 273 17.99 11.97 -7.93
CA THR A 273 17.15 12.42 -9.03
C THR A 273 16.04 11.42 -9.39
N LEU A 274 16.13 10.18 -8.90
CA LEU A 274 15.34 9.04 -9.33
C LEU A 274 15.42 8.77 -10.84
N GLU A 275 16.51 9.19 -11.49
CA GLU A 275 16.78 8.82 -12.88
C GLU A 275 16.88 7.30 -13.02
N VAL A 276 16.26 6.75 -14.06
CA VAL A 276 16.32 5.31 -14.33
C VAL A 276 17.62 5.00 -15.05
N LEU A 277 18.57 4.42 -14.31
CA LEU A 277 19.88 4.03 -14.82
C LEU A 277 19.82 2.69 -15.57
N ALA A 278 19.04 1.75 -15.06
CA ALA A 278 18.73 0.47 -15.72
C ALA A 278 17.29 0.05 -15.44
N ARG A 279 16.70 -0.71 -16.38
CA ARG A 279 15.35 -1.28 -16.23
C ARG A 279 15.27 -2.66 -16.88
N LYS A 280 14.59 -3.60 -16.23
CA LYS A 280 14.39 -4.95 -16.76
C LYS A 280 13.06 -5.53 -16.31
N HIS A 281 12.28 -6.06 -17.24
CA HIS A 281 11.14 -6.94 -16.93
C HIS A 281 11.71 -8.29 -16.51
N VAL A 282 11.36 -8.74 -15.31
CA VAL A 282 11.98 -9.89 -14.64
C VAL A 282 11.03 -11.04 -14.36
N ALA A 283 9.72 -10.76 -14.26
CA ALA A 283 8.71 -11.80 -14.11
C ALA A 283 7.36 -11.34 -14.67
N ASP A 284 6.58 -12.28 -15.19
CA ASP A 284 5.16 -12.09 -15.48
C ASP A 284 4.32 -12.48 -14.26
N ARG A 285 3.14 -11.87 -14.14
CA ARG A 285 2.14 -12.18 -13.11
C ARG A 285 0.82 -12.53 -13.79
N PRO A 286 0.19 -13.67 -13.45
CA PRO A 286 -1.15 -13.94 -13.91
C PRO A 286 -2.09 -12.87 -13.33
N PHE A 287 -2.93 -12.28 -14.17
CA PHE A 287 -3.92 -11.33 -13.68
C PHE A 287 -4.91 -12.05 -12.77
N ARG A 288 -5.01 -11.59 -11.51
CA ARG A 288 -5.94 -12.12 -10.51
C ARG A 288 -6.84 -11.01 -10.00
N THR A 289 -8.06 -11.34 -9.60
CA THR A 289 -9.01 -10.36 -9.04
C THR A 289 -8.56 -9.81 -7.69
N ASP A 290 -7.69 -10.53 -6.99
CA ASP A 290 -7.05 -10.15 -5.73
C ASP A 290 -5.75 -9.34 -5.92
N PHE A 291 -5.42 -8.86 -7.14
CA PHE A 291 -4.13 -8.22 -7.43
C PHE A 291 -3.75 -7.05 -6.52
N ALA A 292 -4.74 -6.37 -5.92
CA ALA A 292 -4.53 -5.25 -5.00
C ALA A 292 -4.14 -5.69 -3.58
N THR A 293 -4.25 -6.97 -3.27
CA THR A 293 -3.93 -7.56 -1.96
C THR A 293 -3.18 -8.87 -2.13
N ASN A 294 -2.43 -9.01 -3.22
CA ASN A 294 -1.67 -10.21 -3.53
C ASN A 294 -0.21 -9.82 -3.70
N PHE A 295 0.59 -10.16 -2.69
CA PHE A 295 2.01 -9.82 -2.62
C PHE A 295 2.93 -10.88 -3.24
N ALA A 296 2.40 -12.05 -3.62
CA ALA A 296 3.21 -13.10 -4.25
C ALA A 296 3.78 -12.65 -5.58
N GLY A 297 4.99 -13.15 -5.84
CA GLY A 297 5.71 -12.90 -7.07
C GLY A 297 6.20 -11.46 -7.19
N GLY A 298 6.93 -10.98 -6.18
CA GLY A 298 7.70 -9.74 -6.24
C GLY A 298 7.47 -8.71 -5.13
N GLY A 299 6.61 -8.99 -4.15
CA GLY A 299 6.41 -8.12 -2.98
C GLY A 299 7.56 -8.16 -1.96
N TYR A 300 8.27 -9.28 -1.88
CA TYR A 300 9.37 -9.53 -0.94
C TYR A 300 10.63 -9.98 -1.70
N ALA A 301 11.36 -9.03 -2.26
CA ALA A 301 12.69 -9.27 -2.81
C ALA A 301 13.77 -8.98 -1.76
N VAL A 302 14.91 -9.67 -1.87
CA VAL A 302 16.08 -9.42 -1.01
C VAL A 302 17.33 -9.19 -1.86
N LEU A 303 18.31 -8.45 -1.32
CA LEU A 303 19.69 -8.48 -1.77
C LEU A 303 20.45 -9.54 -0.97
N ASP A 304 21.08 -10.47 -1.68
CA ASP A 304 21.97 -11.43 -1.07
C ASP A 304 23.36 -10.83 -0.77
N GLU A 305 24.23 -11.62 -0.14
CA GLU A 305 25.58 -11.22 0.25
C GLU A 305 26.48 -10.83 -0.93
N GLN A 306 26.13 -11.29 -2.14
CA GLN A 306 26.81 -10.98 -3.39
C GLN A 306 26.16 -9.80 -4.13
N GLN A 307 25.25 -9.07 -3.49
CA GLN A 307 24.54 -7.91 -4.07
C GLN A 307 23.68 -8.29 -5.28
N ARG A 308 23.15 -9.51 -5.31
CA ARG A 308 22.19 -9.96 -6.33
C ARG A 308 20.79 -9.80 -5.78
N VAL A 309 19.88 -9.33 -6.63
CA VAL A 309 18.46 -9.29 -6.33
C VAL A 309 17.91 -10.70 -6.43
N VAL A 310 17.42 -11.19 -5.31
CA VAL A 310 16.68 -12.42 -5.17
C VAL A 310 15.20 -12.11 -5.29
N LEU A 311 14.54 -12.73 -6.27
CA LEU A 311 13.15 -12.46 -6.57
C LEU A 311 12.35 -13.76 -6.65
N PRO A 312 11.49 -14.02 -5.66
CA PRO A 312 10.44 -15.03 -5.76
C PRO A 312 9.40 -14.61 -6.81
N THR A 313 8.99 -15.55 -7.66
CA THR A 313 8.00 -15.32 -8.73
C THR A 313 6.68 -16.02 -8.42
N SER A 314 5.59 -15.56 -9.07
CA SER A 314 4.26 -16.12 -8.88
C SER A 314 4.08 -17.51 -9.51
N ASP A 315 5.03 -17.96 -10.31
CA ASP A 315 5.01 -19.26 -11.01
C ASP A 315 6.00 -20.27 -10.43
N GLY A 316 6.38 -20.09 -9.16
CA GLY A 316 7.14 -21.09 -8.40
C GLY A 316 8.62 -21.11 -8.71
N ARG A 317 9.19 -20.02 -9.25
CA ARG A 317 10.64 -19.86 -9.42
C ARG A 317 11.20 -18.82 -8.45
N ILE A 318 12.47 -19.01 -8.11
CA ILE A 318 13.28 -18.03 -7.39
C ILE A 318 14.39 -17.62 -8.34
N THR A 319 14.38 -16.37 -8.79
CA THR A 319 15.33 -15.85 -9.78
C THR A 319 16.37 -14.96 -9.11
N ARG A 320 17.63 -14.98 -9.58
CA ARG A 320 18.66 -14.04 -9.12
C ARG A 320 19.14 -13.13 -10.23
N TRP A 321 19.31 -11.85 -9.92
CA TRP A 321 19.67 -10.81 -10.88
C TRP A 321 20.84 -9.97 -10.36
N SER A 322 21.86 -9.74 -11.20
CA SER A 322 22.90 -8.75 -10.91
C SER A 322 22.45 -7.37 -11.35
N THR A 323 22.81 -6.34 -10.59
CA THR A 323 22.65 -4.91 -10.93
C THR A 323 23.98 -4.24 -11.29
N SER A 324 25.02 -5.02 -11.61
CA SER A 324 26.38 -4.52 -11.82
C SER A 324 26.53 -3.58 -13.03
N ASN A 325 27.71 -2.95 -13.15
CA ASN A 325 28.03 -2.11 -14.30
C ASN A 325 28.69 -2.95 -15.41
N ALA A 326 28.06 -3.03 -16.57
CA ALA A 326 28.62 -3.62 -17.78
C ALA A 326 29.07 -2.53 -18.75
N ALA A 327 30.30 -2.61 -19.26
CA ALA A 327 30.91 -1.59 -20.12
C ALA A 327 30.80 -0.15 -19.56
N GLY A 328 30.85 -0.01 -18.22
CA GLY A 328 30.75 1.28 -17.52
C GLY A 328 29.32 1.83 -17.37
N LYS A 329 28.28 1.06 -17.68
CA LYS A 329 26.87 1.45 -17.50
C LYS A 329 26.12 0.47 -16.60
N PRO A 330 25.21 0.94 -15.75
CA PRO A 330 24.32 0.07 -14.98
C PRO A 330 23.53 -0.88 -15.89
N GLU A 331 23.58 -2.17 -15.59
CA GLU A 331 22.82 -3.21 -16.30
C GLU A 331 22.13 -4.15 -15.31
N ILE A 332 21.03 -4.78 -15.75
CA ILE A 332 20.32 -5.81 -14.98
C ILE A 332 20.35 -7.11 -15.78
N THR A 333 21.02 -8.13 -15.25
CA THR A 333 21.21 -9.44 -15.92
C THR A 333 20.79 -10.58 -15.00
N GLN A 334 20.02 -11.53 -15.52
CA GLN A 334 19.72 -12.76 -14.77
C GLN A 334 21.00 -13.57 -14.61
N ILE A 335 21.22 -14.09 -13.40
CA ILE A 335 22.35 -14.95 -13.06
C ILE A 335 21.92 -16.41 -13.17
N ASP A 336 20.84 -16.76 -12.49
CA ASP A 336 20.26 -18.09 -12.48
C ASP A 336 18.81 -18.06 -11.96
N GLU A 337 18.22 -19.26 -11.86
CA GLU A 337 16.92 -19.49 -11.26
C GLU A 337 16.84 -20.88 -10.65
N PHE A 338 15.95 -21.03 -9.67
CA PHE A 338 15.61 -22.30 -9.04
C PHE A 338 14.10 -22.54 -9.19
N ASP A 339 13.73 -23.72 -9.70
CA ASP A 339 12.33 -24.16 -9.76
C ASP A 339 11.98 -24.87 -8.45
N VAL A 340 11.06 -24.27 -7.70
CA VAL A 340 10.54 -24.80 -6.43
C VAL A 340 9.04 -25.09 -6.54
N SER A 341 8.48 -25.15 -7.76
CA SER A 341 7.05 -25.37 -7.98
C SER A 341 6.55 -26.70 -7.40
N SER A 342 7.42 -27.70 -7.24
CA SER A 342 7.08 -28.97 -6.57
C SER A 342 6.75 -28.82 -5.08
N LEU A 343 7.17 -27.72 -4.45
CA LEU A 343 6.81 -27.36 -3.07
C LEU A 343 5.39 -26.82 -2.97
N LEU A 344 4.90 -26.19 -4.03
CA LEU A 344 3.72 -25.34 -4.02
C LEU A 344 2.48 -26.09 -4.51
N LEU A 345 1.32 -25.58 -4.14
CA LEU A 345 0.06 -26.00 -4.72
C LEU A 345 -0.15 -25.40 -6.10
N HIS A 346 -1.14 -25.97 -6.79
CA HIS A 346 -1.69 -25.33 -7.97
C HIS A 346 -2.13 -23.89 -7.66
N ASP A 347 -1.69 -22.94 -8.49
CA ASP A 347 -1.94 -21.50 -8.38
C ASP A 347 -1.44 -20.81 -7.10
N GLU A 348 -0.60 -21.49 -6.31
CA GLU A 348 0.09 -20.88 -5.17
C GLU A 348 1.37 -20.17 -5.66
N GLY A 349 1.45 -18.87 -5.40
CA GLY A 349 2.67 -18.10 -5.62
C GLY A 349 3.57 -18.11 -4.39
N ILE A 350 4.86 -17.88 -4.60
CA ILE A 350 5.81 -17.67 -3.50
C ILE A 350 5.58 -16.26 -2.96
N ASN A 351 5.35 -16.17 -1.65
CA ASN A 351 5.23 -14.90 -0.95
C ASN A 351 6.60 -14.33 -0.63
N SER A 352 7.45 -15.09 0.05
CA SER A 352 8.79 -14.64 0.46
C SER A 352 9.81 -15.78 0.41
N ALA A 353 11.07 -15.42 0.20
CA ALA A 353 12.20 -16.32 0.34
C ALA A 353 13.41 -15.58 0.93
N LEU A 354 14.03 -16.16 1.96
CA LEU A 354 15.19 -15.60 2.65
C LEU A 354 16.19 -16.70 3.02
N PRO A 355 17.50 -16.45 2.91
CA PRO A 355 18.50 -17.35 3.45
C PRO A 355 18.54 -17.28 4.98
N ASP A 356 18.78 -18.41 5.64
CA ASP A 356 19.14 -18.44 7.05
C ASP A 356 20.66 -18.37 7.26
N ALA A 357 21.09 -18.34 8.53
CA ALA A 357 22.50 -18.28 8.90
C ALA A 357 23.34 -19.50 8.47
N SER A 358 22.69 -20.60 8.04
CA SER A 358 23.36 -21.81 7.53
C SER A 358 23.43 -21.83 6.00
N GLY A 359 22.82 -20.86 5.31
CA GLY A 359 22.81 -20.75 3.84
C GLY A 359 21.65 -21.49 3.17
N TYR A 360 20.73 -22.11 3.94
CA TYR A 360 19.50 -22.65 3.38
C TYR A 360 18.53 -21.52 3.09
N TRP A 361 17.86 -21.58 1.95
CA TRP A 361 16.87 -20.60 1.56
C TRP A 361 15.49 -21.07 1.97
N TRP A 362 14.95 -20.45 3.00
CA TRP A 362 13.58 -20.65 3.43
C TRP A 362 12.61 -20.02 2.43
N ILE A 363 11.49 -20.69 2.22
CA ILE A 363 10.48 -20.34 1.22
C ILE A 363 9.10 -20.49 1.87
N VAL A 364 8.26 -19.46 1.72
CA VAL A 364 6.84 -19.54 2.12
C VAL A 364 5.92 -19.24 0.94
N GLY A 365 4.94 -20.12 0.73
CA GLY A 365 3.86 -19.97 -0.24
C GLY A 365 2.58 -19.47 0.41
N GLN A 366 1.74 -18.80 -0.38
CA GLN A 366 0.49 -18.15 0.09
C GLN A 366 -0.51 -19.11 0.74
N LEU A 367 -0.50 -20.39 0.38
CA LEU A 367 -1.49 -21.39 0.77
C LEU A 367 -0.91 -22.42 1.76
N GLY A 368 0.06 -21.95 2.55
CA GLY A 368 0.61 -22.65 3.71
C GLY A 368 1.78 -23.59 3.39
N SER A 369 2.35 -23.52 2.19
CA SER A 369 3.55 -24.29 1.82
C SER A 369 4.80 -23.64 2.43
N VAL A 370 5.66 -24.44 3.08
CA VAL A 370 6.92 -23.98 3.68
C VAL A 370 8.03 -24.93 3.27
N GLY A 371 9.13 -24.40 2.75
CA GLY A 371 10.24 -25.23 2.29
C GLY A 371 11.59 -24.60 2.55
N VAL A 372 12.63 -25.40 2.32
CA VAL A 372 14.01 -24.94 2.22
C VAL A 372 14.62 -25.41 0.91
N LEU A 373 15.42 -24.54 0.32
CA LEU A 373 16.21 -24.78 -0.88
C LEU A 373 17.69 -24.77 -0.50
N ASN A 374 18.40 -25.84 -0.85
CA ASN A 374 19.85 -25.84 -0.88
C ASN A 374 20.31 -25.27 -2.24
N THR A 375 20.92 -24.08 -2.23
CA THR A 375 21.31 -23.40 -3.49
C THR A 375 22.53 -24.01 -4.17
N GLU A 376 23.31 -24.85 -3.47
CA GLU A 376 24.46 -25.55 -4.06
C GLU A 376 24.03 -26.80 -4.82
N THR A 377 23.05 -27.55 -4.30
CA THR A 377 22.56 -28.80 -4.90
C THR A 377 21.31 -28.61 -5.76
N GLY A 378 20.55 -27.53 -5.53
CA GLY A 378 19.23 -27.30 -6.11
C GLY A 378 18.12 -28.15 -5.46
N GLU A 379 18.42 -28.89 -4.40
CA GLU A 379 17.42 -29.71 -3.71
C GLU A 379 16.45 -28.84 -2.91
N VAL A 380 15.15 -29.14 -3.06
CA VAL A 380 14.06 -28.51 -2.33
C VAL A 380 13.32 -29.55 -1.51
N ALA A 381 13.09 -29.24 -0.23
CA ALA A 381 12.28 -30.05 0.65
C ALA A 381 11.33 -29.15 1.44
N GLY A 382 10.16 -29.66 1.79
CA GLY A 382 9.18 -28.85 2.49
C GLY A 382 8.13 -29.62 3.25
N THR A 383 7.33 -28.82 3.94
CA THR A 383 6.15 -29.21 4.69
C THR A 383 5.00 -28.27 4.34
N ARG A 384 3.82 -28.58 4.85
CA ARG A 384 2.63 -27.77 4.60
C ARG A 384 1.79 -27.63 5.85
N PHE A 385 1.20 -26.45 6.02
CA PHE A 385 0.21 -26.13 7.04
C PHE A 385 -1.19 -26.14 6.43
N PRO A 386 -1.94 -27.26 6.49
CA PRO A 386 -3.17 -27.40 5.72
C PRO A 386 -4.27 -26.45 6.20
N GLY A 387 -4.91 -25.78 5.24
CA GLY A 387 -5.99 -24.84 5.50
C GLY A 387 -5.55 -23.62 6.31
N ALA A 388 -4.26 -23.29 6.29
CA ALA A 388 -3.72 -22.01 6.70
C ALA A 388 -3.14 -21.29 5.48
N ASP A 389 -3.11 -19.97 5.54
CA ASP A 389 -2.39 -19.11 4.60
C ASP A 389 -1.18 -18.50 5.31
N ILE A 390 -0.20 -18.04 4.53
CA ILE A 390 0.95 -17.27 5.02
C ILE A 390 0.97 -16.01 4.18
N GLU A 391 0.55 -14.89 4.77
CA GLU A 391 0.29 -13.65 4.02
C GLU A 391 1.53 -12.78 3.85
N ASN A 392 2.38 -12.72 4.87
CA ASN A 392 3.55 -11.85 4.91
C ASN A 392 4.85 -12.66 4.85
N SER A 393 5.98 -11.95 4.98
CA SER A 393 7.29 -12.57 5.12
C SER A 393 7.43 -13.26 6.48
N PHE A 394 8.62 -13.78 6.73
CA PHE A 394 9.04 -14.44 7.97
C PHE A 394 10.39 -13.86 8.42
N ALA A 395 10.75 -14.03 9.69
CA ALA A 395 12.08 -13.71 10.19
C ALA A 395 12.98 -14.95 10.22
N VAL A 396 14.30 -14.75 10.14
CA VAL A 396 15.32 -15.79 10.28
C VAL A 396 16.22 -15.46 11.47
N GLY A 397 16.42 -16.43 12.35
CA GLY A 397 17.26 -16.22 13.55
C GLY A 397 18.75 -16.22 13.22
N LYS A 398 19.56 -15.57 14.05
CA LYS A 398 21.03 -15.52 13.94
C LYS A 398 21.72 -16.87 14.01
N ARG A 399 21.06 -17.87 14.60
CA ARG A 399 21.53 -19.27 14.66
C ARG A 399 20.97 -20.15 13.53
N GLY A 400 20.18 -19.58 12.63
CA GLY A 400 19.41 -20.29 11.62
C GLY A 400 17.95 -20.49 12.04
N GLY A 401 17.19 -21.18 11.19
CA GLY A 401 15.75 -21.39 11.39
C GLY A 401 14.90 -20.16 11.06
N ALA A 402 13.59 -20.40 10.95
CA ALA A 402 12.62 -19.39 10.51
C ALA A 402 11.45 -19.27 11.48
N TYR A 403 11.05 -18.03 11.77
CA TYR A 403 9.85 -17.65 12.49
C TYR A 403 8.76 -17.27 11.49
N ILE A 404 7.77 -18.14 11.34
CA ILE A 404 6.75 -18.07 10.29
C ILE A 404 5.40 -17.87 10.94
N VAL A 405 4.63 -16.90 10.45
CA VAL A 405 3.23 -16.71 10.86
C VAL A 405 2.31 -17.24 9.80
N THR A 406 1.55 -18.26 10.16
CA THR A 406 0.41 -18.74 9.39
C THR A 406 -0.86 -18.04 9.88
N SER A 407 -1.99 -18.18 9.19
CA SER A 407 -3.29 -17.67 9.69
C SER A 407 -3.84 -18.36 10.95
N LYS A 408 -3.08 -19.28 11.57
CA LYS A 408 -3.49 -20.01 12.78
C LYS A 408 -2.49 -19.90 13.93
N GLU A 409 -1.21 -19.84 13.61
CA GLU A 409 -0.14 -19.99 14.59
C GLU A 409 1.15 -19.31 14.13
N LEU A 410 1.94 -18.86 15.11
CA LEU A 410 3.35 -18.54 14.98
C LEU A 410 4.15 -19.85 15.12
N VAL A 411 5.07 -20.09 14.20
CA VAL A 411 5.88 -21.30 14.12
C VAL A 411 7.34 -20.93 14.12
N PHE A 412 8.15 -21.63 14.91
CA PHE A 412 9.59 -21.68 14.71
C PHE A 412 9.98 -23.05 14.15
N ALA A 413 10.69 -23.03 13.03
CA ALA A 413 11.17 -24.23 12.36
C ALA A 413 12.67 -24.15 12.09
N GLU A 414 13.34 -25.29 12.23
CA GLU A 414 14.77 -25.46 11.93
C GLU A 414 14.95 -26.40 10.74
N VAL A 415 16.15 -26.38 10.15
CA VAL A 415 16.50 -27.35 9.11
C VAL A 415 17.08 -28.59 9.76
N VAL A 416 16.41 -29.73 9.61
CA VAL A 416 16.87 -31.04 10.09
C VAL A 416 16.91 -31.99 8.92
N ASP A 417 18.08 -32.59 8.63
CA ASP A 417 18.28 -33.46 7.47
C ASP A 417 17.83 -32.82 6.13
N GLY A 418 18.13 -31.53 5.95
CA GLY A 418 17.81 -30.79 4.72
C GLY A 418 16.34 -30.44 4.50
N LYS A 419 15.47 -30.65 5.50
CA LYS A 419 14.02 -30.33 5.44
C LYS A 419 13.59 -29.44 6.61
N PRO A 420 12.49 -28.68 6.46
CA PRO A 420 11.93 -27.92 7.58
C PRO A 420 11.36 -28.87 8.64
N SER A 421 11.72 -28.65 9.89
CA SER A 421 11.17 -29.33 11.05
C SER A 421 10.67 -28.30 12.05
N VAL A 422 9.39 -28.38 12.42
CA VAL A 422 8.80 -27.50 13.43
C VAL A 422 9.41 -27.85 14.80
N THR A 423 10.03 -26.87 15.44
CA THR A 423 10.60 -27.01 16.79
C THR A 423 9.54 -26.64 17.83
N TRP A 424 8.77 -25.56 17.59
CA TRP A 424 7.63 -25.19 18.40
C TRP A 424 6.62 -24.36 17.60
N SER A 425 5.38 -24.30 18.09
CA SER A 425 4.36 -23.37 17.58
C SER A 425 3.44 -22.86 18.68
N GLU A 426 2.92 -21.64 18.49
CA GLU A 426 1.96 -20.99 19.38
C GLU A 426 0.76 -20.47 18.59
N THR A 427 -0.44 -20.86 19.01
CA THR A 427 -1.67 -20.33 18.43
C THR A 427 -2.00 -18.94 18.96
N TYR A 428 -2.60 -18.11 18.14
CA TYR A 428 -3.09 -16.79 18.52
C TYR A 428 -4.55 -16.58 18.06
N ASP A 429 -5.20 -15.52 18.52
CA ASP A 429 -6.59 -15.25 18.15
C ASP A 429 -6.68 -14.68 16.71
N GLN A 430 -7.19 -15.49 15.79
CA GLN A 430 -7.43 -15.12 14.38
C GLN A 430 -8.71 -14.27 14.15
N GLY A 431 -9.39 -13.88 15.22
CA GLY A 431 -10.62 -13.09 15.19
C GLY A 431 -11.79 -13.79 14.51
N THR A 432 -12.91 -13.08 14.41
CA THR A 432 -14.12 -13.61 13.76
C THR A 432 -14.19 -13.35 12.25
N ARG A 433 -13.35 -12.44 11.73
CA ARG A 433 -13.38 -11.97 10.32
C ARG A 433 -12.05 -11.38 9.87
N ARG A 434 -11.87 -11.22 8.56
CA ARG A 434 -10.81 -10.35 8.01
C ARG A 434 -11.16 -8.90 8.30
N LYS A 435 -10.31 -8.17 9.00
CA LYS A 435 -10.60 -6.76 9.31
C LYS A 435 -10.27 -5.88 8.09
N PRO A 436 -11.03 -4.80 7.85
CA PRO A 436 -10.69 -3.82 6.82
C PRO A 436 -9.27 -3.30 7.02
N GLY A 437 -8.46 -3.25 5.98
CA GLY A 437 -7.03 -2.92 6.07
C GLY A 437 -6.11 -4.13 6.05
N GLN A 438 -6.62 -5.32 6.35
CA GLN A 438 -5.88 -6.57 6.23
C GLN A 438 -6.14 -7.30 4.91
N THR A 439 -5.12 -7.99 4.44
CA THR A 439 -5.13 -8.89 3.29
C THR A 439 -5.59 -10.30 3.66
N SER A 440 -5.18 -10.80 4.83
CA SER A 440 -5.58 -12.10 5.41
C SER A 440 -6.33 -11.96 6.76
N ARG A 441 -6.86 -13.07 7.30
CA ARG A 441 -7.32 -13.20 8.70
C ARG A 441 -6.20 -13.51 9.70
N ALA A 442 -4.98 -13.67 9.21
CA ALA A 442 -3.77 -13.87 10.01
C ALA A 442 -3.45 -12.65 10.89
N SER A 443 -2.32 -12.74 11.58
CA SER A 443 -1.68 -11.66 12.34
C SER A 443 -1.63 -10.32 11.60
N GLY A 444 -1.36 -10.35 10.29
CA GLY A 444 -1.06 -9.16 9.50
C GLY A 444 0.36 -8.64 9.68
N THR A 445 1.22 -9.27 10.50
CA THR A 445 2.63 -8.87 10.66
C THR A 445 3.58 -9.92 10.10
N THR A 446 4.72 -9.48 9.55
CA THR A 446 5.94 -10.29 9.53
C THR A 446 6.46 -10.35 10.98
N PRO A 447 6.88 -11.52 11.52
CA PRO A 447 7.45 -11.61 12.86
C PRO A 447 8.67 -10.70 13.01
N THR A 448 8.73 -9.96 14.12
CA THR A 448 9.85 -9.05 14.42
C THR A 448 10.63 -9.59 15.61
N LEU A 449 11.92 -9.86 15.44
CA LEU A 449 12.82 -10.26 16.52
C LEU A 449 13.41 -9.02 17.21
N LEU A 450 13.50 -9.05 18.54
CA LEU A 450 14.01 -7.95 19.34
C LEU A 450 14.82 -8.45 20.54
N LEU A 451 15.54 -7.52 21.18
CA LEU A 451 16.36 -7.79 22.37
C LEU A 451 17.31 -8.99 22.16
N ASP A 452 18.15 -8.88 21.12
CA ASP A 452 19.09 -9.93 20.70
C ASP A 452 18.42 -11.28 20.36
N GLU A 453 17.23 -11.21 19.76
CA GLU A 453 16.38 -12.34 19.35
C GLU A 453 15.86 -13.20 20.52
N ARG A 454 15.91 -12.67 21.75
CA ARG A 454 15.26 -13.31 22.89
C ARG A 454 13.75 -13.38 22.73
N PHE A 455 13.18 -12.38 22.07
CA PHE A 455 11.73 -12.30 21.86
C PHE A 455 11.39 -12.20 20.38
N VAL A 456 10.18 -12.67 20.05
CA VAL A 456 9.53 -12.49 18.76
C VAL A 456 8.18 -11.83 18.97
N ALA A 457 7.91 -10.75 18.25
CA ALA A 457 6.68 -9.99 18.33
C ALA A 457 5.84 -10.14 17.06
N ILE A 458 4.53 -10.26 17.24
CA ILE A 458 3.51 -10.24 16.18
C ILE A 458 2.29 -9.45 16.68
N THR A 459 1.37 -9.10 15.78
CA THR A 459 -0.02 -8.80 16.18
C THR A 459 -0.90 -10.04 16.10
N ASP A 460 -2.08 -10.01 16.72
CA ASP A 460 -3.17 -10.94 16.43
C ASP A 460 -4.28 -10.29 15.60
N ASN A 461 -5.39 -11.01 15.41
CA ASN A 461 -6.59 -10.49 14.76
C ASN A 461 -7.81 -10.48 15.71
N ALA A 462 -7.58 -10.42 17.03
CA ALA A 462 -8.62 -10.58 18.04
C ALA A 462 -9.74 -9.52 17.96
N ASP A 463 -10.95 -9.88 18.41
CA ASP A 463 -12.05 -8.95 18.63
C ASP A 463 -12.20 -8.63 20.14
N PRO A 464 -12.51 -7.38 20.54
CA PRO A 464 -12.79 -6.22 19.71
C PRO A 464 -11.53 -5.43 19.30
N ARG A 465 -10.34 -5.81 19.77
CA ARG A 465 -9.08 -5.14 19.46
C ARG A 465 -8.01 -6.15 19.08
N VAL A 466 -7.19 -5.82 18.06
CA VAL A 466 -5.92 -6.51 17.86
C VAL A 466 -5.00 -6.27 19.06
N ASN A 467 -4.17 -7.24 19.38
CA ASN A 467 -3.15 -7.16 20.41
C ASN A 467 -1.77 -7.28 19.79
N VAL A 468 -0.78 -6.62 20.38
CA VAL A 468 0.64 -6.96 20.20
C VAL A 468 0.96 -8.11 21.16
N LEU A 469 1.51 -9.18 20.61
CA LEU A 469 1.90 -10.39 21.33
C LEU A 469 3.42 -10.52 21.27
N VAL A 470 4.03 -10.78 22.42
CA VAL A 470 5.47 -11.02 22.53
C VAL A 470 5.68 -12.42 23.08
N TYR A 471 6.49 -13.22 22.40
CA TYR A 471 6.81 -14.59 22.78
C TYR A 471 8.30 -14.75 23.05
N ASP A 472 8.65 -15.54 24.06
CA ASP A 472 10.04 -15.97 24.34
C ASP A 472 10.44 -17.08 23.35
N THR A 473 11.61 -16.88 22.73
CA THR A 473 12.11 -17.74 21.66
C THR A 473 12.83 -18.99 22.17
N ASP A 474 13.05 -19.14 23.48
CA ASP A 474 13.84 -20.23 24.05
C ASP A 474 13.20 -21.60 23.72
N PRO A 475 13.83 -22.44 22.88
CA PRO A 475 13.24 -23.68 22.42
C PRO A 475 12.93 -24.69 23.55
N VAL A 476 13.46 -24.50 24.76
CA VAL A 476 13.17 -25.41 25.89
C VAL A 476 11.83 -25.15 26.56
N LEU A 477 11.21 -23.99 26.33
CA LEU A 477 9.90 -23.66 26.91
C LEU A 477 8.82 -24.58 26.35
N ALA A 478 7.88 -24.96 27.22
CA ALA A 478 6.73 -25.76 26.83
C ALA A 478 5.78 -24.97 25.92
N GLN A 479 5.06 -25.69 25.07
CA GLN A 479 3.99 -25.09 24.28
C GLN A 479 2.92 -24.48 25.19
N GLY A 480 2.43 -23.30 24.85
CA GLY A 480 1.47 -22.52 25.60
C GLY A 480 2.07 -21.70 26.74
N THR A 481 3.39 -21.73 26.97
CA THR A 481 4.05 -20.97 28.05
C THR A 481 5.01 -19.91 27.55
N ARG A 482 5.05 -19.67 26.23
CA ARG A 482 5.99 -18.73 25.59
C ARG A 482 5.51 -17.30 25.58
N GLU A 483 4.20 -17.07 25.68
CA GLU A 483 3.64 -15.71 25.68
C GLU A 483 4.13 -14.97 26.92
N VAL A 484 4.93 -13.93 26.68
CA VAL A 484 5.45 -13.02 27.71
C VAL A 484 4.38 -12.01 28.07
N CYS A 485 3.78 -11.39 27.05
CA CYS A 485 2.77 -10.36 27.24
C CYS A 485 1.82 -10.26 26.04
N ARG A 486 0.67 -9.64 26.31
CA ARG A 486 -0.37 -9.33 25.34
C ARG A 486 -0.93 -7.94 25.62
N VAL A 487 -0.73 -7.02 24.68
CA VAL A 487 -1.10 -5.61 24.84
C VAL A 487 -2.16 -5.22 23.81
N PRO A 488 -3.41 -4.91 24.22
CA PRO A 488 -4.44 -4.47 23.29
C PRO A 488 -4.14 -3.07 22.75
N VAL A 489 -4.24 -2.89 21.43
CA VAL A 489 -3.94 -1.60 20.79
C VAL A 489 -5.12 -1.05 19.99
N PHE A 490 -5.14 0.29 19.91
CA PHE A 490 -6.11 1.11 19.17
C PHE A 490 -7.57 1.01 19.66
N VAL A 491 -8.45 1.72 18.95
CA VAL A 491 -9.87 1.83 19.28
C VAL A 491 -10.60 0.50 19.01
N PRO A 492 -11.48 0.04 19.92
CA PRO A 492 -12.31 -1.14 19.71
C PRO A 492 -13.10 -1.12 18.38
N ASN A 493 -13.13 -2.25 17.68
CA ASN A 493 -13.76 -2.48 16.38
C ASN A 493 -13.22 -1.63 15.22
N LYS A 494 -12.10 -0.94 15.44
CA LYS A 494 -11.43 -0.04 14.51
C LYS A 494 -9.92 -0.24 14.51
N SER A 495 -9.48 -1.46 14.79
CA SER A 495 -8.08 -1.83 14.88
C SER A 495 -7.76 -2.96 13.91
N ALA A 496 -6.70 -2.78 13.15
CA ALA A 496 -6.12 -3.78 12.25
C ALA A 496 -4.69 -3.35 11.93
N THR A 497 -3.82 -4.33 11.74
CA THR A 497 -2.44 -4.13 11.31
C THR A 497 -2.18 -5.11 10.17
N ASP A 498 -1.49 -4.66 9.14
CA ASP A 498 -1.09 -5.48 7.98
C ASP A 498 0.37 -5.22 7.57
N ASN A 499 1.14 -4.66 8.50
CA ASN A 499 2.57 -4.35 8.40
C ASN A 499 3.27 -4.89 9.65
N SER A 500 4.56 -5.20 9.56
CA SER A 500 5.40 -5.58 10.70
C SER A 500 5.53 -4.47 11.75
N LEU A 501 6.02 -4.86 12.94
CA LEU A 501 6.34 -3.93 14.01
C LEU A 501 7.74 -3.35 13.79
N ILE A 502 7.95 -2.11 14.22
CA ILE A 502 9.30 -1.53 14.33
C ILE A 502 9.86 -1.93 15.69
N ALA A 503 11.08 -2.47 15.72
CA ALA A 503 11.81 -2.77 16.96
C ALA A 503 13.06 -1.88 17.08
N MET A 504 13.15 -1.12 18.17
CA MET A 504 14.35 -0.36 18.56
C MET A 504 14.66 -0.63 20.03
N GLY A 505 15.70 -1.42 20.30
CA GLY A 505 16.00 -1.91 21.64
C GLY A 505 14.86 -2.78 22.17
N GLY A 506 14.35 -2.43 23.36
CA GLY A 506 13.15 -3.05 23.94
C GLY A 506 11.83 -2.43 23.48
N SER A 507 11.84 -1.40 22.63
CA SER A 507 10.64 -0.70 22.21
C SER A 507 10.08 -1.24 20.89
N LEU A 508 8.79 -1.55 20.90
CA LEU A 508 7.98 -1.92 19.76
C LEU A 508 7.07 -0.76 19.37
N PHE A 509 6.92 -0.52 18.06
CA PHE A 509 5.98 0.45 17.52
C PHE A 509 5.05 -0.23 16.53
N VAL A 510 3.74 0.00 16.69
CA VAL A 510 2.69 -0.59 15.89
C VAL A 510 1.75 0.48 15.36
N GLU A 511 1.32 0.34 14.11
CA GLU A 511 0.42 1.28 13.42
C GLU A 511 -0.94 0.65 13.08
N ASN A 512 -1.96 1.50 12.98
CA ASN A 512 -3.32 1.10 12.65
C ASN A 512 -3.62 1.30 11.16
N ASN A 513 -3.85 0.21 10.44
CA ASN A 513 -4.22 0.21 9.02
C ASN A 513 -5.75 0.05 8.82
N TYR A 514 -6.54 0.06 9.89
CA TYR A 514 -7.97 -0.25 9.79
C TYR A 514 -8.73 0.64 8.81
N GLY A 515 -9.51 0.01 7.94
CA GLY A 515 -10.34 0.69 6.95
C GLY A 515 -9.64 1.00 5.62
N TYR A 516 -8.35 0.69 5.49
CA TYR A 516 -7.64 0.85 4.24
C TYR A 516 -8.04 -0.19 3.19
N ASN A 517 -8.13 0.27 1.96
CA ASN A 517 -7.98 -0.46 0.71
C ASN A 517 -7.72 0.58 -0.40
N LEU A 518 -7.33 0.10 -1.58
CA LEU A 518 -6.93 0.98 -2.70
C LEU A 518 -8.01 2.00 -3.11
N LEU A 519 -9.29 1.69 -2.90
CA LEU A 519 -10.42 2.58 -3.24
C LEU A 519 -10.87 3.44 -2.04
N SER A 520 -10.75 2.95 -0.81
CA SER A 520 -11.21 3.67 0.38
C SER A 520 -10.31 4.82 0.80
N ALA A 521 -9.05 4.84 0.34
CA ALA A 521 -8.11 5.93 0.53
C ALA A 521 -8.12 6.94 -0.65
N THR A 522 -9.31 7.25 -1.17
CA THR A 522 -9.54 8.23 -2.25
C THR A 522 -10.64 9.21 -1.86
N ASN A 523 -10.88 10.26 -2.65
CA ASN A 523 -11.98 11.22 -2.42
C ASN A 523 -11.91 11.87 -1.02
N GLY A 524 -10.71 12.20 -0.55
CA GLY A 524 -10.44 12.78 0.76
C GLY A 524 -10.62 11.82 1.93
N ARG A 525 -10.79 10.52 1.71
CA ARG A 525 -10.90 9.52 2.79
C ARG A 525 -9.54 8.90 3.11
N SER A 526 -9.38 8.44 4.34
CA SER A 526 -8.20 7.78 4.89
C SER A 526 -8.60 6.63 5.84
N SER A 527 -7.60 5.86 6.30
CA SER A 527 -7.73 4.83 7.34
C SER A 527 -8.12 5.42 8.69
N GLU A 528 -8.54 4.60 9.64
CA GLU A 528 -8.64 4.99 11.06
C GLU A 528 -7.26 5.38 11.62
N PRO A 529 -7.20 6.29 12.60
CA PRO A 529 -5.92 6.71 13.14
C PRO A 529 -5.38 5.71 14.16
N GLY A 530 -4.08 5.78 14.44
CA GLY A 530 -3.46 4.97 15.49
C GLY A 530 -1.98 4.68 15.25
N MET A 531 -1.17 4.94 16.26
CA MET A 531 0.17 4.37 16.44
C MET A 531 0.45 4.25 17.93
N THR A 532 1.14 3.20 18.36
CA THR A 532 1.40 2.92 19.78
C THR A 532 2.85 2.48 19.96
N ARG A 533 3.49 2.97 21.03
CA ARG A 533 4.76 2.43 21.54
C ARG A 533 4.51 1.53 22.73
N ILE A 534 5.14 0.36 22.72
CA ILE A 534 5.16 -0.62 23.81
C ILE A 534 6.61 -0.91 24.15
N ASP A 535 6.99 -0.84 25.42
CA ASP A 535 8.31 -1.25 25.88
C ASP A 535 8.23 -2.65 26.51
N VAL A 536 9.13 -3.54 26.09
CA VAL A 536 9.28 -4.90 26.59
C VAL A 536 10.44 -4.92 27.59
N ALA A 537 10.19 -5.43 28.80
CA ALA A 537 11.23 -5.57 29.80
C ALA A 537 12.32 -6.57 29.32
N GLU A 538 13.59 -6.22 29.49
CA GLU A 538 14.71 -7.06 29.03
C GLU A 538 14.71 -8.46 29.65
N ASP A 539 14.23 -8.58 30.89
CA ASP A 539 14.11 -9.84 31.61
C ASP A 539 12.86 -10.66 31.23
N GLY A 540 11.97 -10.10 30.42
CA GLY A 540 10.71 -10.70 30.01
C GLY A 540 9.63 -10.67 31.09
N SER A 541 9.71 -9.78 32.07
CA SER A 541 8.72 -9.75 33.16
C SER A 541 7.38 -9.11 32.76
N ASP A 542 7.38 -8.14 31.84
CA ASP A 542 6.19 -7.38 31.44
C ASP A 542 6.38 -6.62 30.12
N CYS A 543 5.28 -6.06 29.60
CA CYS A 543 5.26 -5.07 28.52
C CYS A 543 4.38 -3.87 28.89
N GLU A 544 4.91 -2.65 28.72
CA GLU A 544 4.23 -1.41 29.09
C GLU A 544 3.87 -0.57 27.86
N THR A 545 2.61 -0.13 27.75
CA THR A 545 2.24 0.91 26.78
C THR A 545 2.78 2.26 27.23
N VAL A 546 3.72 2.82 26.47
CA VAL A 546 4.35 4.11 26.80
C VAL A 546 3.52 5.28 26.30
N TRP A 547 3.04 5.22 25.06
CA TRP A 547 2.19 6.24 24.47
C TRP A 547 1.29 5.68 23.37
N GLU A 548 0.17 6.37 23.13
CA GLU A 548 -0.75 6.13 22.02
C GLU A 548 -1.01 7.43 21.27
N ASN A 549 -0.71 7.46 19.97
CA ASN A 549 -1.11 8.52 19.07
C ASN A 549 -2.43 8.14 18.39
N THR A 550 -3.51 8.84 18.74
CA THR A 550 -4.86 8.58 18.23
C THR A 550 -5.28 9.51 17.11
N GLU A 551 -4.35 10.33 16.59
CA GLU A 551 -4.63 11.34 15.56
C GLU A 551 -4.04 10.99 14.20
N ILE A 552 -2.81 10.43 14.17
CA ILE A 552 -2.13 10.15 12.92
C ILE A 552 -2.82 9.02 12.16
N ARG A 553 -2.91 9.18 10.84
CA ARG A 553 -3.51 8.19 9.94
C ARG A 553 -2.45 7.66 9.01
N VAL A 554 -2.12 6.39 9.19
CA VAL A 554 -1.16 5.65 8.38
C VAL A 554 -1.94 4.64 7.54
N PRO A 555 -2.24 4.94 6.27
CA PRO A 555 -3.13 4.08 5.48
C PRO A 555 -2.60 2.66 5.32
N SER A 556 -1.33 2.52 4.93
CA SER A 556 -0.75 1.19 4.67
C SER A 556 0.77 1.15 4.58
N VAL A 557 1.52 2.22 4.90
CA VAL A 557 2.98 2.20 4.67
C VAL A 557 3.67 1.32 5.68
N VAL A 558 4.64 0.50 5.26
CA VAL A 558 5.55 -0.12 6.24
C VAL A 558 6.46 0.99 6.77
N SER A 559 6.04 1.62 7.87
CA SER A 559 6.78 2.68 8.57
C SER A 559 8.12 2.16 9.08
N LYS A 560 9.13 3.04 9.19
CA LYS A 560 10.49 2.68 9.66
C LYS A 560 10.90 3.46 10.90
N GLY A 561 11.65 2.82 11.78
CA GLY A 561 12.34 3.45 12.89
C GLY A 561 13.75 3.88 12.51
N SER A 562 14.26 4.88 13.21
CA SER A 562 15.67 5.22 13.29
C SER A 562 16.04 5.37 14.76
N THR A 563 17.11 4.68 15.18
CA THR A 563 17.60 4.75 16.57
C THR A 563 18.07 6.14 16.97
N THR A 564 18.16 7.11 16.04
CA THR A 564 18.30 8.52 16.40
C THR A 564 17.08 9.07 17.14
N GLY A 565 15.95 8.35 17.18
CA GLY A 565 14.74 8.73 17.91
C GLY A 565 13.56 9.10 17.02
N VAL A 566 13.53 8.64 15.76
CA VAL A 566 12.53 9.08 14.78
C VAL A 566 11.81 7.88 14.17
N ILE A 567 10.49 7.97 14.07
CA ILE A 567 9.69 7.08 13.21
C ILE A 567 9.35 7.85 11.94
N VAL A 568 9.64 7.26 10.78
CA VAL A 568 9.28 7.80 9.48
C VAL A 568 8.11 7.01 8.92
N SER A 569 7.05 7.74 8.56
CA SER A 569 5.81 7.19 8.05
C SER A 569 5.29 8.01 6.85
N TYR A 570 4.18 7.57 6.29
CA TYR A 570 3.53 8.16 5.12
C TYR A 570 2.04 8.32 5.40
N THR A 571 1.65 9.55 5.73
CA THR A 571 0.31 9.83 6.28
C THR A 571 -0.61 10.53 5.30
N ARG A 572 -1.91 10.44 5.60
CA ARG A 572 -2.97 11.08 4.83
C ARG A 572 -4.12 11.50 5.74
N GLU A 573 -4.52 12.75 5.64
CA GLU A 573 -5.63 13.30 6.42
C GLU A 573 -6.99 13.11 5.72
N ASP A 574 -8.05 12.97 6.53
CA ASP A 574 -9.44 13.02 6.03
C ASP A 574 -9.78 14.46 5.58
N SER A 575 -10.54 14.58 4.49
CA SER A 575 -10.97 15.86 3.92
C SER A 575 -12.41 15.77 3.41
N ILE A 576 -13.30 16.55 4.05
CA ILE A 576 -14.68 16.72 3.59
C ILE A 576 -14.80 17.42 2.23
N TRP A 577 -13.68 17.91 1.67
CA TRP A 577 -13.60 18.56 0.36
C TRP A 577 -13.05 17.62 -0.72
N GLY A 578 -12.60 16.42 -0.33
CA GLY A 578 -12.10 15.41 -1.27
C GLY A 578 -10.65 15.65 -1.67
N ILE A 579 -9.89 16.33 -0.81
CA ILE A 579 -8.46 16.62 -1.03
C ILE A 579 -7.68 15.33 -0.83
N ASP A 580 -7.03 14.87 -1.89
CA ASP A 580 -6.18 13.68 -1.86
C ASP A 580 -4.71 14.11 -1.78
N ALA A 581 -4.20 14.30 -0.57
CA ALA A 581 -2.81 14.68 -0.32
C ALA A 581 -2.10 13.69 0.60
N TRP A 582 -0.86 13.37 0.25
CA TRP A 582 -0.03 12.40 0.96
C TRP A 582 1.26 13.07 1.44
N TYR A 583 1.74 12.64 2.60
CA TYR A 583 2.82 13.33 3.32
C TYR A 583 3.85 12.33 3.81
N PHE A 584 5.12 12.63 3.57
CA PHE A 584 6.19 12.15 4.44
C PHE A 584 5.98 12.74 5.82
N THR A 585 6.05 11.91 6.85
CA THR A 585 5.80 12.33 8.23
C THR A 585 6.87 11.73 9.12
N ALA A 586 7.51 12.58 9.92
CA ALA A 586 8.38 12.13 10.99
C ALA A 586 7.68 12.32 12.33
N LEU A 587 7.78 11.30 13.17
CA LEU A 587 7.33 11.32 14.56
C LEU A 587 8.51 11.14 15.48
N ASP A 588 8.42 11.78 16.64
CA ASP A 588 9.33 11.55 17.74
C ASP A 588 9.02 10.19 18.35
N ALA A 589 9.96 9.25 18.31
CA ALA A 589 9.75 7.90 18.82
C ALA A 589 9.59 7.86 20.35
N THR A 590 10.11 8.85 21.07
CA THR A 590 9.97 8.93 22.53
C THR A 590 8.57 9.37 22.93
N THR A 591 7.99 10.37 22.25
CA THR A 591 6.73 10.99 22.66
C THR A 591 5.51 10.60 21.81
N GLY A 592 5.73 10.08 20.61
CA GLY A 592 4.68 9.81 19.62
C GLY A 592 4.16 11.07 18.93
N GLU A 593 4.73 12.26 19.20
CA GLU A 593 4.29 13.52 18.58
C GLU A 593 4.80 13.67 17.15
N VAL A 594 4.02 14.32 16.30
CA VAL A 594 4.44 14.63 14.93
C VAL A 594 5.46 15.77 14.95
N MET A 595 6.68 15.46 14.52
CA MET A 595 7.76 16.44 14.38
C MET A 595 7.53 17.33 13.17
N TRP A 596 7.16 16.74 12.04
CA TRP A 596 6.84 17.46 10.81
C TRP A 596 6.10 16.57 9.80
N ARG A 597 5.41 17.23 8.85
CA ARG A 597 4.81 16.62 7.66
C ARG A 597 5.22 17.39 6.42
N LYS A 598 5.68 16.69 5.39
CA LYS A 598 6.02 17.30 4.09
C LYS A 598 5.29 16.59 2.97
N ARG A 599 4.55 17.36 2.18
CA ARG A 599 3.69 16.80 1.14
C ARG A 599 4.52 16.12 0.05
N ALA A 600 4.34 14.83 -0.07
CA ALA A 600 4.95 13.97 -1.08
C ALA A 600 4.26 14.10 -2.45
N GLY A 601 2.94 14.34 -2.44
CA GLY A 601 2.18 14.58 -3.64
C GLY A 601 0.67 14.56 -3.41
N SER A 602 -0.07 14.51 -4.51
CA SER A 602 -1.52 14.49 -4.48
C SER A 602 -2.11 13.55 -5.53
N GLY A 603 -3.25 12.94 -5.20
CA GLY A 603 -3.99 12.02 -6.06
C GLY A 603 -3.73 10.53 -5.76
N PRO A 604 -4.35 9.63 -6.53
CA PRO A 604 -4.31 8.19 -6.27
C PRO A 604 -2.96 7.54 -6.61
N MET A 605 -2.18 8.11 -7.53
CA MET A 605 -0.90 7.53 -7.99
C MET A 605 0.28 7.74 -7.03
N VAL A 606 0.07 8.53 -5.98
CA VAL A 606 1.04 8.74 -4.88
C VAL A 606 0.65 7.98 -3.61
N ASN A 607 -0.38 7.13 -3.68
CA ASN A 607 -0.73 6.18 -2.62
C ASN A 607 0.36 5.11 -2.53
N ASN A 608 0.87 4.83 -1.33
CA ASN A 608 1.94 3.86 -1.14
C ASN A 608 1.48 2.40 -1.34
N HIS A 609 0.24 2.09 -0.97
CA HIS A 609 -0.38 0.77 -1.09
C HIS A 609 0.51 -0.40 -0.64
N TYR A 610 0.72 -0.51 0.68
CA TYR A 610 1.56 -1.55 1.31
C TYR A 610 3.05 -1.52 0.92
N ALA A 611 3.49 -0.59 0.05
CA ALA A 611 4.92 -0.34 -0.11
C ALA A 611 5.50 0.29 1.17
N ALA A 612 6.77 -0.03 1.43
CA ALA A 612 7.51 0.53 2.54
C ALA A 612 8.04 1.94 2.26
N THR A 613 8.42 2.61 3.35
CA THR A 613 9.31 3.77 3.29
C THR A 613 10.74 3.35 3.64
N TYR A 614 11.75 4.09 3.20
CA TYR A 614 13.17 3.77 3.41
C TYR A 614 13.97 5.02 3.72
N LEU A 615 15.07 4.86 4.47
CA LEU A 615 16.03 5.90 4.76
C LEU A 615 17.32 5.68 3.96
N GLY A 616 17.73 6.71 3.23
CA GLY A 616 19.03 6.76 2.57
C GLY A 616 20.16 7.07 3.54
N PRO A 617 21.43 6.80 3.17
CA PRO A 617 22.59 7.07 4.01
C PRO A 617 22.73 8.51 4.49
N ASN A 618 22.19 9.50 3.77
CA ASN A 618 22.22 10.91 4.17
C ASN A 618 20.87 11.40 4.73
N GLY A 619 20.01 10.47 5.13
CA GLY A 619 18.69 10.75 5.69
C GLY A 619 17.61 11.05 4.65
N GLU A 620 17.87 10.78 3.36
CA GLU A 620 16.83 10.79 2.32
C GLU A 620 15.68 9.85 2.68
N ILE A 621 14.47 10.15 2.21
CA ILE A 621 13.31 9.28 2.43
C ILE A 621 12.76 8.83 1.09
N TYR A 622 12.62 7.52 0.90
CA TYR A 622 12.06 6.93 -0.32
C TYR A 622 10.80 6.15 0.02
N THR A 623 9.68 6.44 -0.64
CA THR A 623 8.42 5.70 -0.43
C THR A 623 7.88 5.23 -1.77
N GLY A 624 7.72 3.90 -1.89
CA GLY A 624 7.04 3.30 -3.03
C GLY A 624 5.61 3.80 -3.14
N ALA A 625 5.09 3.94 -4.36
CA ALA A 625 3.73 4.38 -4.62
C ALA A 625 3.15 3.66 -5.84
N THR A 626 1.82 3.64 -5.98
CA THR A 626 1.12 3.00 -7.11
C THR A 626 1.56 3.53 -8.48
N GLY A 627 2.08 4.75 -8.55
CA GLY A 627 2.69 5.32 -9.75
C GLY A 627 4.20 5.05 -9.91
N GLY A 628 4.90 4.57 -8.89
CA GLY A 628 6.34 4.34 -8.91
C GLY A 628 7.01 4.69 -7.59
N LEU A 629 7.84 5.73 -7.58
CA LEU A 629 8.62 6.13 -6.42
C LEU A 629 8.49 7.63 -6.12
N VAL A 630 8.37 7.97 -4.84
CA VAL A 630 8.43 9.34 -4.32
C VAL A 630 9.60 9.44 -3.37
N ALA A 631 10.39 10.50 -3.45
CA ALA A 631 11.54 10.73 -2.59
C ALA A 631 11.53 12.12 -1.98
N LEU A 632 12.02 12.22 -0.75
CA LEU A 632 12.43 13.46 -0.11
C LEU A 632 13.96 13.46 -0.06
N VAL A 633 14.58 14.39 -0.78
CA VAL A 633 16.03 14.44 -0.99
C VAL A 633 16.58 15.82 -0.63
N PRO A 634 17.87 15.97 -0.26
CA PRO A 634 18.51 17.26 -0.06
C PRO A 634 18.32 18.18 -1.27
N ARG A 635 18.10 19.48 -1.03
CA ARG A 635 18.15 20.48 -2.10
C ARG A 635 19.59 20.64 -2.56
N THR A 636 19.81 20.44 -3.85
CA THR A 636 21.09 20.76 -4.52
C THR A 636 21.32 22.25 -4.63
#